data_AF-A0A286HJM7-F1
#
_entry.id   AF-A0A286HJM7-F1
#
_cell.length_a   1.000
_cell.length_b   1.000
_cell.length_c   1.000
_cell.angle_alpha   90.00
_cell.angle_beta   90.00
_cell.angle_gamma   90.00
#
_symmetry.space_group_name_H-M   'P 1'
#
loop_
_entity.id
_entity.type
_entity.pdbx_description
1 polymer ?
#
loop_
_entity_poly.entity_id
_entity_poly.type
_entity_poly.pdbx_seq_one_letter_code
_entity_poly.pdbx_strand_id
1 'polypeptide(L)'
;MKLRFLGKNSQGGECPTLYATDRDTYLVQGWKIFANDLLMQLTIREGETAVEVPTELFEHLTKDGLPSGEFKRLEDPLMVLTPGGTYVVQGQEVTDTEALAQMEIPDYETVVEVPKAAITALLEEPRGADLQRRAQPAV
;
A
#
# COMPACT_ATOMS: atom_id res chain seq x y z
N MET A 1 2.95 3.79 -17.24
CA MET A 1 3.01 2.33 -16.88
C MET A 1 1.67 1.62 -17.17
N LYS A 2 1.58 0.28 -17.18
CA LYS A 2 0.30 -0.45 -17.39
C LYS A 2 -0.34 -0.83 -16.05
N LEU A 3 -1.61 -0.47 -15.89
CA LEU A 3 -2.38 -0.76 -14.69
C LEU A 3 -3.34 -1.94 -14.92
N ARG A 4 -3.43 -2.81 -13.92
CA ARG A 4 -4.37 -3.92 -13.85
C ARG A 4 -5.24 -3.76 -12.61
N PHE A 5 -6.51 -3.45 -12.82
CA PHE A 5 -7.49 -3.34 -11.74
C PHE A 5 -7.66 -4.69 -11.02
N LEU A 6 -7.45 -4.70 -9.70
CA LEU A 6 -7.69 -5.87 -8.85
C LEU A 6 -9.05 -5.78 -8.17
N GLY A 7 -9.38 -4.63 -7.60
CA GLY A 7 -10.67 -4.43 -6.96
C GLY A 7 -10.77 -3.09 -6.25
N LYS A 8 -11.98 -2.79 -5.79
CA LYS A 8 -12.30 -1.57 -5.04
C LYS A 8 -13.32 -1.91 -3.95
N ASN A 9 -13.26 -1.22 -2.82
CA ASN A 9 -14.29 -1.35 -1.81
C ASN A 9 -15.39 -0.29 -2.06
N SER A 10 -16.65 -0.71 -2.29
CA SER A 10 -17.74 0.18 -2.73
C SER A 10 -18.74 0.55 -1.65
N GLN A 11 -18.40 0.37 -0.37
CA GLN A 11 -19.33 0.62 0.72
C GLN A 11 -19.33 2.11 1.11
N GLY A 12 -20.12 2.93 0.40
CA GLY A 12 -20.37 4.33 0.77
C GLY A 12 -20.09 5.40 -0.28
N GLY A 13 -19.71 5.03 -1.51
CA GLY A 13 -19.59 5.96 -2.65
C GLY A 13 -18.18 6.50 -2.91
N GLU A 14 -17.30 6.51 -1.92
CA GLU A 14 -15.90 6.94 -2.04
C GLU A 14 -15.02 5.69 -1.85
N CYS A 15 -14.43 5.21 -2.95
CA CYS A 15 -14.04 3.80 -3.07
C CYS A 15 -12.53 3.64 -3.21
N PRO A 16 -11.81 3.29 -2.14
CA PRO A 16 -10.39 2.96 -2.24
C PRO A 16 -10.22 1.79 -3.21
N THR A 17 -9.18 1.88 -4.04
CA THR A 17 -9.01 1.00 -5.20
C THR A 17 -7.58 0.47 -5.26
N LEU A 18 -7.46 -0.79 -5.64
CA LEU A 18 -6.19 -1.49 -5.74
C LEU A 18 -5.90 -1.88 -7.19
N TYR A 19 -4.71 -1.52 -7.66
CA TYR A 19 -4.21 -1.87 -8.98
C TYR A 19 -2.86 -2.58 -8.87
N ALA A 20 -2.62 -3.55 -9.74
CA ALA A 20 -1.30 -4.12 -9.98
C ALA A 20 -0.66 -3.44 -11.20
N THR A 21 0.63 -3.16 -11.13
CA THR A 21 1.40 -2.65 -12.27
C THR A 21 2.16 -3.77 -12.96
N ASP A 22 2.64 -3.50 -14.19
CA ASP A 22 3.59 -4.35 -14.91
C ASP A 22 5.03 -4.26 -14.39
N ARG A 23 5.28 -3.51 -13.32
CA ARG A 23 6.60 -3.25 -12.73
C ARG A 23 6.81 -3.96 -11.39
N ASP A 24 6.03 -4.99 -11.10
CA ASP A 24 6.03 -5.66 -9.79
C ASP A 24 5.77 -4.70 -8.62
N THR A 25 4.90 -3.71 -8.85
CA THR A 25 4.37 -2.82 -7.82
C THR A 25 2.84 -2.87 -7.77
N TYR A 26 2.27 -2.44 -6.64
CA TYR A 26 0.84 -2.18 -6.49
C TYR A 26 0.62 -0.69 -6.35
N LEU A 27 -0.39 -0.17 -7.03
CA LEU A 27 -0.92 1.16 -6.76
C LEU A 27 -2.12 1.02 -5.83
N VAL A 28 -2.02 1.66 -4.67
CA VAL A 28 -3.05 1.68 -3.65
C VAL A 28 -3.64 3.07 -3.61
N GLN A 29 -4.86 3.21 -4.10
CA GLN A 29 -5.65 4.43 -4.01
C GLN A 29 -6.48 4.40 -2.73
N GLY A 30 -6.38 5.47 -1.94
CA GLY A 30 -7.13 5.61 -0.69
C GLY A 30 -7.21 7.05 -0.23
N TRP A 31 -7.80 7.25 0.94
CA TRP A 31 -8.02 8.60 1.48
C TRP A 31 -6.71 9.22 1.95
N LYS A 32 -6.51 10.50 1.64
CA LYS A 32 -5.37 11.27 2.16
C LYS A 32 -5.48 11.39 3.67
N ILE A 33 -4.38 11.10 4.36
CA ILE A 33 -4.31 11.25 5.81
C ILE A 33 -4.04 12.71 6.13
N PHE A 34 -5.05 13.42 6.64
CA PHE A 34 -4.92 14.80 7.13
C PHE A 34 -4.71 14.88 8.65
N ALA A 35 -4.89 13.75 9.36
CA ALA A 35 -4.78 13.70 10.81
C ALA A 35 -3.33 13.90 11.24
N ASN A 36 -3.06 15.03 11.90
CA ASN A 36 -1.71 15.41 12.32
C ASN A 36 -1.07 14.34 13.24
N ASP A 37 -1.85 13.72 14.13
CA ASP A 37 -1.37 12.65 15.02
C ASP A 37 -0.91 11.39 14.28
N LEU A 38 -1.56 11.04 13.15
CA LEU A 38 -1.12 9.93 12.31
C LEU A 38 0.12 10.35 11.52
N LEU A 39 0.11 11.54 10.91
CA LEU A 39 1.26 12.07 10.18
C LEU A 39 2.50 12.22 11.06
N MET A 40 2.37 12.53 12.35
CA MET A 40 3.50 12.59 13.30
C MET A 40 4.13 11.22 13.57
N GLN A 41 3.39 10.14 13.41
CA GLN A 41 3.90 8.76 13.56
C GLN A 41 4.51 8.23 12.27
N LEU A 42 4.15 8.82 11.12
CA LEU A 42 4.63 8.44 9.80
C LEU A 42 5.88 9.25 9.45
N THR A 43 6.90 8.58 8.91
CA THR A 43 8.10 9.27 8.40
C THR A 43 7.98 9.40 6.90
N ILE A 44 7.23 10.40 6.43
CA ILE A 44 7.03 10.66 5.00
C ILE A 44 8.26 11.39 4.44
N ARG A 45 8.96 10.77 3.48
CA ARG A 45 10.07 11.41 2.75
C ARG A 45 9.55 12.26 1.60
N GLU A 46 10.43 13.09 1.03
CA GLU A 46 10.13 13.83 -0.19
C GLU A 46 9.79 12.84 -1.32
N GLY A 47 8.62 13.00 -1.94
CA GLY A 47 8.09 12.09 -2.95
C GLY A 47 7.38 10.84 -2.40
N GLU A 48 7.23 10.71 -1.08
CA GLU A 48 6.38 9.70 -0.46
C GLU A 48 5.07 10.32 0.03
N THR A 49 4.04 9.51 0.17
CA THR A 49 2.79 9.89 0.81
C THR A 49 2.15 8.68 1.48
N ALA A 50 1.05 8.91 2.21
CA ALA A 50 0.32 7.84 2.89
C ALA A 50 -1.18 7.96 2.64
N VAL A 51 -1.80 6.80 2.44
CA VAL A 51 -3.23 6.64 2.24
C VAL A 51 -3.83 5.75 3.30
N GLU A 52 -5.08 6.03 3.64
CA GLU A 52 -5.91 5.16 4.45
C GLU A 52 -6.81 4.31 3.55
N VAL A 53 -6.84 2.99 3.77
CA VAL A 53 -7.65 2.05 3.01
C VAL A 53 -8.26 0.96 3.93
N PRO A 54 -9.46 0.45 3.65
CA PRO A 54 -10.06 -0.63 4.42
C PRO A 54 -9.28 -1.93 4.25
N THR A 55 -9.22 -2.75 5.30
CA THR A 55 -8.54 -4.06 5.26
C THR A 55 -9.08 -4.97 4.16
N GLU A 56 -10.39 -4.91 3.92
CA GLU A 56 -11.10 -5.66 2.88
C GLU A 56 -10.54 -5.41 1.47
N LEU A 57 -9.95 -4.23 1.22
CA LEU A 57 -9.35 -3.92 -0.08
C LEU A 57 -8.26 -4.94 -0.45
N PHE A 58 -7.51 -5.40 0.55
CA PHE A 58 -6.40 -6.32 0.36
C PHE A 58 -6.84 -7.76 0.11
N GLU A 59 -8.10 -8.12 0.38
CA GLU A 59 -8.63 -9.42 -0.05
C GLU A 59 -8.57 -9.59 -1.57
N HIS A 60 -8.60 -8.48 -2.32
CA HIS A 60 -8.43 -8.50 -3.77
C HIS A 60 -7.01 -8.84 -4.25
N LEU A 61 -6.01 -8.83 -3.37
CA LEU A 61 -4.65 -9.32 -3.69
C LEU A 61 -4.66 -10.79 -4.13
N THR A 62 -5.64 -11.57 -3.66
CA THR A 62 -5.83 -12.97 -4.11
C THR A 62 -6.06 -13.09 -5.61
N LYS A 63 -6.58 -12.05 -6.27
CA LYS A 63 -6.74 -11.97 -7.74
C LYS A 63 -5.41 -11.74 -8.48
N ASP A 64 -4.37 -11.33 -7.77
CA ASP A 64 -2.99 -11.28 -8.27
C ASP A 64 -2.22 -12.59 -8.01
N GLY A 65 -2.82 -13.54 -7.30
CA GLY A 65 -2.20 -14.83 -6.97
C GLY A 65 -1.54 -14.87 -5.60
N LEU A 66 -1.78 -13.87 -4.75
CA LEU A 66 -1.33 -13.88 -3.35
C LEU A 66 -2.18 -14.84 -2.49
N PRO A 67 -1.59 -15.42 -1.43
CA PRO A 67 -2.25 -16.46 -0.64
C PRO A 67 -3.43 -15.94 0.20
N SER A 68 -3.38 -14.68 0.66
CA SER A 68 -4.40 -14.02 1.46
C SER A 68 -4.28 -12.49 1.35
N GLY A 69 -5.33 -11.78 1.77
CA GLY A 69 -5.29 -10.33 2.03
C GLY A 69 -5.07 -9.99 3.51
N GLU A 70 -4.82 -11.00 4.34
CA GLU A 70 -4.62 -10.83 5.79
C GLU A 70 -3.14 -10.67 6.10
N PHE A 71 -2.73 -9.46 6.48
CA PHE A 71 -1.35 -9.17 6.86
C PHE A 71 -1.02 -9.79 8.22
N LYS A 72 0.07 -10.54 8.26
CA LYS A 72 0.64 -11.07 9.50
C LYS A 72 1.53 -10.03 10.19
N ARG A 73 2.02 -9.04 9.44
CA ARG A 73 2.94 -8.00 9.89
C ARG A 73 2.45 -6.62 9.46
N LEU A 74 2.51 -5.66 10.36
CA LEU A 74 2.22 -4.25 10.11
C LEU A 74 3.53 -3.47 10.30
N GLU A 75 4.27 -3.31 9.21
CA GLU A 75 5.52 -2.57 9.11
C GLU A 75 5.61 -1.90 7.74
N ASP A 76 6.50 -0.91 7.59
CA ASP A 76 6.71 -0.19 6.32
C ASP A 76 6.74 -1.14 5.11
N PRO A 77 5.89 -0.92 4.08
CA PRO A 77 5.02 0.25 3.83
C PRO A 77 3.66 0.29 4.56
N LEU A 78 3.25 -0.74 5.29
CA LEU A 78 1.90 -0.87 5.87
C LEU A 78 1.94 -0.75 7.40
N MET A 79 1.63 0.43 7.95
CA MET A 79 2.10 0.79 9.30
C MET A 79 1.08 0.54 10.42
N VAL A 80 -0.19 0.90 10.23
CA VAL A 80 -1.15 0.97 11.34
C VAL A 80 -2.53 0.51 10.91
N LEU A 81 -3.17 -0.32 11.74
CA LEU A 81 -4.62 -0.55 11.70
C LEU A 81 -5.28 0.51 12.59
N THR A 82 -6.07 1.41 12.01
CA THR A 82 -6.85 2.35 12.81
C THR A 82 -7.92 1.58 13.61
N PRO A 83 -8.44 2.14 14.71
CA PRO A 83 -9.55 1.54 15.45
C PRO A 83 -10.80 1.29 14.58
N GLY A 84 -10.92 1.99 13.44
CA GLY A 84 -12.00 1.84 12.48
C GLY A 84 -11.85 0.65 11.52
N GLY A 85 -10.76 -0.12 11.59
CA GLY A 85 -10.53 -1.27 10.72
C GLY A 85 -9.94 -0.91 9.35
N THR A 86 -9.16 0.18 9.27
CA THR A 86 -8.46 0.61 8.04
C THR A 86 -6.95 0.51 8.22
N TYR A 87 -6.24 0.14 7.17
CA TYR A 87 -4.78 0.18 7.11
C TYR A 87 -4.28 1.52 6.57
N VAL A 88 -3.23 2.02 7.20
CA VAL A 88 -2.41 3.10 6.67
C VAL A 88 -1.28 2.51 5.83
N VAL A 89 -1.25 2.91 4.55
CA VAL A 89 -0.25 2.48 3.57
C VAL A 89 0.58 3.70 3.18
N GLN A 90 1.87 3.66 3.50
CA GLN A 90 2.86 4.63 3.07
C GLN A 90 3.58 4.10 1.84
N GLY A 91 3.80 4.93 0.84
CA GLY A 91 4.57 4.53 -0.34
C GLY A 91 5.01 5.72 -1.16
N GLN A 92 5.58 5.44 -2.33
CA GLN A 92 5.99 6.48 -3.27
C GLN A 92 4.74 7.13 -3.86
N GLU A 93 4.73 8.46 -3.94
CA GLU A 93 3.68 9.17 -4.64
C GLU A 93 3.75 8.87 -6.14
N VAL A 94 2.61 8.46 -6.72
CA VAL A 94 2.57 8.17 -8.15
C VAL A 94 2.57 9.47 -8.93
N THR A 95 3.63 9.69 -9.69
CA THR A 95 3.77 10.85 -10.59
C THR A 95 3.57 10.47 -12.06
N ASP A 96 3.42 9.19 -12.38
CA ASP A 96 3.22 8.67 -13.73
C ASP A 96 1.87 9.13 -14.27
N THR A 97 1.90 10.08 -15.21
CA THR A 97 0.69 10.70 -15.76
C THR A 97 -0.17 9.72 -16.53
N GLU A 98 0.40 8.67 -17.14
CA GLU A 98 -0.39 7.65 -17.86
C GLU A 98 -1.16 6.77 -16.89
N ALA A 99 -0.58 6.45 -15.73
CA ALA A 99 -1.27 5.75 -14.65
C ALA A 99 -2.38 6.62 -14.07
N LEU A 100 -2.06 7.86 -13.70
CA LEU A 100 -3.02 8.81 -13.14
C LEU A 100 -4.19 9.11 -14.10
N ALA A 101 -3.93 9.19 -15.41
CA ALA A 101 -4.99 9.41 -16.41
C ALA A 101 -5.97 8.23 -16.56
N GLN A 102 -5.59 7.04 -16.11
CA GLN A 102 -6.47 5.86 -16.08
C GLN A 102 -7.24 5.74 -14.75
N MET A 103 -6.92 6.56 -13.76
CA MET A 103 -7.49 6.54 -12.42
C MET A 103 -8.39 7.76 -12.20
N GLU A 104 -9.43 7.61 -11.40
CA GLU A 104 -10.27 8.72 -10.96
C GLU A 104 -9.95 8.99 -9.50
N ILE A 105 -9.10 9.99 -9.25
CA ILE A 105 -8.61 10.33 -7.91
C ILE A 105 -9.19 11.69 -7.52
N PRO A 106 -10.20 11.74 -6.63
CA PRO A 106 -10.72 12.99 -6.10
C PRO A 106 -9.69 13.71 -5.21
N ASP A 107 -9.88 15.01 -4.95
CA ASP A 107 -8.92 15.84 -4.20
C ASP A 107 -8.57 15.31 -2.80
N TYR A 108 -9.51 14.60 -2.16
CA TYR A 108 -9.37 14.00 -0.84
C TYR A 108 -8.77 12.59 -0.85
N GLU A 109 -8.53 12.00 -2.03
CA GLU A 109 -7.83 10.74 -2.19
C GLU A 109 -6.45 10.97 -2.79
N THR A 110 -5.56 10.02 -2.57
CA THR A 110 -4.30 9.93 -3.28
C THR A 110 -3.98 8.47 -3.59
N VAL A 111 -2.91 8.27 -4.35
CA VAL A 111 -2.42 6.95 -4.71
C VAL A 111 -0.96 6.84 -4.33
N VAL A 112 -0.62 5.71 -3.71
CA VAL A 112 0.75 5.34 -3.39
C VAL A 112 1.16 4.11 -4.19
N GLU A 113 2.41 4.09 -4.62
CA GLU A 113 3.07 2.93 -5.21
C GLU A 113 3.85 2.19 -4.12
N VAL A 114 3.55 0.89 -3.98
CA VAL A 114 4.22 -0.01 -3.05
C VAL A 114 4.76 -1.24 -3.78
N PRO A 115 5.97 -1.73 -3.45
CA PRO A 115 6.50 -2.93 -4.08
C PRO A 115 5.66 -4.17 -3.77
N LYS A 116 5.39 -5.03 -4.76
CA LYS A 116 4.71 -6.32 -4.53
C LYS A 116 5.47 -7.19 -3.54
N ALA A 117 6.81 -7.15 -3.62
CA ALA A 117 7.68 -7.87 -2.70
C ALA A 117 7.48 -7.43 -1.24
N ALA A 118 7.25 -6.14 -1.00
CA ALA A 118 6.99 -5.63 0.34
C ALA A 118 5.64 -6.16 0.86
N ILE A 119 4.57 -6.02 0.07
CA ILE A 119 3.25 -6.55 0.41
C ILE A 119 3.28 -8.07 0.66
N THR A 120 4.00 -8.81 -0.19
CA THR A 120 4.15 -10.27 -0.04
C THR A 120 4.88 -10.62 1.26
N ALA A 121 5.95 -9.90 1.59
CA ALA A 121 6.71 -10.12 2.82
C ALA A 121 5.91 -9.84 4.12
N LEU A 122 4.86 -9.02 4.03
CA LEU A 122 3.94 -8.76 5.14
C LEU A 122 2.87 -9.85 5.32
N LEU A 123 2.55 -10.57 4.24
CA LEU A 123 1.62 -11.71 4.22
C LEU A 123 2.32 -13.01 4.64
N GLU A 124 3.61 -13.15 4.35
CA GLU A 124 4.41 -14.31 4.73
C GLU A 124 4.84 -14.26 6.21
N GLU A 125 4.75 -15.40 6.91
CA GLU A 125 5.44 -15.59 8.19
C GLU A 125 6.96 -15.55 7.97
N PRO A 126 7.77 -15.11 8.96
CA PRO A 126 9.21 -15.07 8.79
C PRO A 126 9.73 -16.49 8.51
N ARG A 127 10.00 -16.79 7.23
CA ARG A 127 10.94 -17.84 6.87
C ARG A 127 12.25 -17.37 7.46
N GLY A 128 12.72 -18.02 8.53
CA GLY A 128 13.83 -17.61 9.39
C GLY A 128 15.21 -17.55 8.72
N ALA A 129 15.30 -17.06 7.48
CA ALA A 129 16.50 -17.10 6.63
C ALA A 129 17.02 -15.71 6.20
N ASP A 130 16.29 -14.59 6.35
CA ASP A 130 16.77 -13.27 5.88
C ASP A 130 17.30 -12.31 6.97
N LEU A 131 17.44 -12.78 8.22
CA LEU A 131 18.13 -12.00 9.28
C LEU A 131 19.67 -11.93 9.08
N GLN A 132 20.24 -12.58 8.06
CA GLN A 132 21.71 -12.65 7.89
C GLN A 132 22.32 -11.64 6.90
N ARG A 133 21.56 -10.81 6.18
CA ARG A 133 22.14 -9.87 5.19
C ARG A 133 22.29 -8.41 5.63
N ARG A 134 21.83 -8.01 6.82
CA ARG A 134 22.01 -6.63 7.34
C ARG A 134 23.11 -6.45 8.39
N ALA A 135 23.97 -7.46 8.59
CA ALA A 135 25.09 -7.37 9.50
C ALA A 135 26.42 -7.67 8.80
N GLN A 136 26.84 -6.81 7.87
CA GLN A 136 28.25 -6.68 7.52
C GLN A 136 28.57 -5.19 7.33
N PRO A 137 29.15 -4.50 8.33
CA PRO A 137 29.89 -3.28 8.05
C PRO A 137 31.14 -3.67 7.26
N ALA A 138 31.30 -3.10 6.08
CA ALA A 138 32.56 -3.20 5.34
C ALA A 138 33.67 -2.58 6.19
N VAL A 139 34.78 -3.32 6.28
CA VAL A 139 36.00 -3.02 7.04
C VAL A 139 36.70 -1.75 6.54
#